data_AF-A0A924MF15-F1
#
_entry.id   AF-A0A924MF15-F1
#
_cell.length_a   1.000
_cell.length_b   1.000
_cell.length_c   1.000
_cell.angle_alpha   90.00
_cell.angle_beta   90.00
_cell.angle_gamma   90.00
#
_symmetry.space_group_name_H-M   'P 1'
#
loop_
_entity.id
_entity.type
_entity.pdbx_description
1 polymer ?
#
loop_
_entity_poly.entity_id
_entity_poly.type
_entity_poly.pdbx_seq_one_letter_code
_entity_poly.pdbx_strand_id
1 'polypeptide(L)'
;MRIKISLIFLVVLLSKFSFAQIVWESPKHEVVSFLGRQAQKGNITLSDYIQPVSRKEISKLLAQLRYANLSVKENKELSFYQKEFSEFDTTANNPSLSILKKDNYERFRMLSVKQDEFLLRIDPILTLETTQSSNQNLFKESHGLSFFGQMSNHFSFQASFRDITESGTGIDRLKNFAPETGVVQTQNINPSAKKLNYSDVRGYLTYSWKNGDISVGKDQNLWGYGENGRITLSDKSPSYPFVRFDYQPVKWLRF
;
A
#
# COMPACT_ATOMS: atom_id res chain seq x y z
N MET A 1 37.41 -19.61 -16.35
CA MET A 1 37.27 -18.97 -15.02
C MET A 1 37.38 -17.42 -15.03
N ARG A 2 37.52 -16.75 -16.19
CA ARG A 2 37.64 -15.27 -16.25
C ARG A 2 36.31 -14.50 -16.36
N ILE A 3 35.26 -15.13 -16.88
CA ILE A 3 33.94 -14.50 -17.09
C ILE A 3 33.14 -14.35 -15.77
N LYS A 4 33.30 -15.28 -14.81
CA LYS A 4 32.59 -15.21 -13.52
C LYS A 4 33.07 -14.06 -12.63
N ILE A 5 34.35 -13.70 -12.71
CA ILE A 5 34.93 -12.59 -11.92
C ILE A 5 34.49 -11.23 -12.49
N SER A 6 34.34 -11.12 -13.81
CA SER A 6 33.87 -9.87 -14.45
C SER A 6 32.41 -9.55 -14.14
N LEU A 7 31.56 -10.57 -13.95
CA LEU A 7 30.16 -10.36 -13.58
C LEU A 7 30.03 -9.84 -12.13
N ILE A 8 30.86 -10.36 -11.22
CA ILE A 8 30.92 -9.91 -9.82
C ILE A 8 31.44 -8.46 -9.75
N PHE A 9 32.42 -8.10 -10.58
CA PHE A 9 32.95 -6.73 -10.65
C PHE A 9 31.93 -5.72 -11.21
N LEU A 10 31.09 -6.14 -12.16
CA LEU A 10 30.00 -5.31 -12.69
C LEU A 10 28.89 -5.06 -11.66
N VAL A 11 28.56 -6.07 -10.83
CA VAL A 11 27.59 -5.94 -9.73
C VAL A 11 28.09 -5.00 -8.63
N VAL A 12 29.40 -4.95 -8.37
CA VAL A 12 30.00 -4.06 -7.36
C VAL A 12 30.08 -2.60 -7.84
N LEU A 13 30.24 -2.34 -9.14
CA LEU A 13 30.32 -0.98 -9.70
C LEU A 13 28.97 -0.23 -9.74
N LEU A 14 27.84 -0.94 -9.67
CA LEU A 14 26.49 -0.34 -9.63
C LEU A 14 26.05 0.13 -8.22
N SER A 15 26.86 -0.11 -7.18
CA SER A 15 26.48 0.10 -5.77
C SER A 15 26.57 1.56 -5.27
N LYS A 16 26.98 2.53 -6.10
CA LYS A 16 27.30 3.89 -5.62
C LYS A 16 26.35 4.98 -6.10
N PHE A 17 25.04 4.83 -5.95
CA PHE A 17 24.10 5.96 -5.85
C PHE A 17 22.81 5.49 -5.14
N SER A 18 22.68 5.76 -3.83
CA SER A 18 21.66 5.10 -3.00
C SER A 18 20.75 6.08 -2.26
N PHE A 19 19.46 6.06 -2.63
CA PHE A 19 18.31 6.50 -1.83
C PHE A 19 17.05 5.85 -2.42
N ALA A 20 16.81 4.57 -2.19
CA ALA A 20 15.66 3.88 -2.75
C ALA A 20 15.04 2.90 -1.74
N GLN A 21 14.11 3.40 -0.94
CA GLN A 21 13.27 2.55 -0.11
C GLN A 21 11.85 2.64 -0.67
N ILE A 22 11.22 1.49 -0.93
CA ILE A 22 9.91 1.42 -1.58
C ILE A 22 9.02 0.43 -0.84
N VAL A 23 8.15 0.98 0.00
CA VAL A 23 6.98 0.27 0.51
C VAL A 23 5.79 0.75 -0.31
N TRP A 24 4.97 -0.15 -0.83
CA TRP A 24 3.81 0.21 -1.63
C TRP A 24 2.55 0.33 -0.76
N GLU A 25 1.78 1.39 -0.98
CA GLU A 25 0.53 1.64 -0.27
C GLU A 25 -0.67 1.07 -1.02
N SER A 26 -1.67 0.57 -0.28
CA SER A 26 -2.86 0.02 -0.91
C SER A 26 -3.55 1.07 -1.79
N PRO A 27 -3.95 0.74 -3.03
CA PRO A 27 -4.77 1.58 -3.90
C PRO A 27 -6.07 2.05 -3.24
N LYS A 28 -6.58 1.28 -2.28
CA LYS A 28 -7.83 1.55 -1.56
C LYS A 28 -7.63 2.41 -0.30
N HIS A 29 -6.40 2.80 0.00
CA HIS A 29 -6.11 3.66 1.14
C HIS A 29 -6.64 5.08 0.89
N GLU A 30 -7.31 5.70 1.86
CA GLU A 30 -7.99 6.99 1.71
C GLU A 30 -7.06 8.14 1.26
N VAL A 31 -5.77 8.04 1.59
CA VAL A 31 -4.73 8.97 1.11
C VAL A 31 -4.70 9.07 -0.41
N VAL A 32 -4.95 7.98 -1.14
CA VAL A 32 -4.93 7.96 -2.60
C VAL A 32 -6.09 8.81 -3.12
N SER A 33 -7.29 8.66 -2.55
CA SER A 33 -8.44 9.49 -2.89
C SER A 33 -8.23 10.96 -2.52
N PHE A 34 -7.58 11.25 -1.38
CA PHE A 34 -7.20 12.62 -1.01
C PHE A 34 -6.24 13.25 -2.02
N LEU A 35 -5.16 12.54 -2.38
CA LEU A 35 -4.19 13.00 -3.38
C LEU A 35 -4.83 13.16 -4.77
N GLY A 36 -5.74 12.26 -5.16
CA GLY A 36 -6.51 12.38 -6.40
C GLY A 36 -7.34 13.67 -6.45
N ARG A 37 -8.04 14.01 -5.36
CA ARG A 37 -8.77 15.30 -5.26
C ARG A 37 -7.83 16.50 -5.37
N GLN A 38 -6.65 16.45 -4.74
CA GLN A 38 -5.67 17.54 -4.83
C GLN A 38 -5.04 17.66 -6.22
N ALA A 39 -4.81 16.53 -6.90
CA ALA A 39 -4.33 16.53 -8.27
C ALA A 39 -5.37 17.13 -9.23
N GLN A 40 -6.66 16.81 -9.04
CA GLN A 40 -7.75 17.40 -9.83
C GLN A 40 -7.88 18.91 -9.64
N LYS A 41 -7.53 19.43 -8.46
CA LYS A 41 -7.45 20.87 -8.18
C LYS A 41 -6.20 21.55 -8.75
N GLY A 42 -5.26 20.78 -9.30
CA GLY A 42 -4.00 21.31 -9.84
C GLY A 42 -2.94 21.62 -8.78
N ASN A 43 -3.15 21.19 -7.52
CA ASN A 43 -2.19 21.46 -6.43
C ASN A 43 -0.94 20.56 -6.54
N ILE A 44 -1.07 19.38 -7.16
CA ILE A 44 0.00 18.40 -7.36
C ILE A 44 -0.21 17.66 -8.69
N THR A 45 0.83 16.96 -9.15
CA THR A 45 0.73 16.03 -10.28
C THR A 45 0.85 14.60 -9.76
N LEU A 46 -0.22 13.82 -9.87
CA LEU A 46 -0.25 12.41 -9.49
C LEU A 46 -0.28 11.54 -10.74
N SER A 47 0.67 10.63 -10.86
CA SER A 47 0.65 9.56 -11.87
C SER A 47 -0.01 8.32 -11.26
N ASP A 48 -1.32 8.22 -11.39
CA ASP A 48 -2.18 7.19 -10.79
C ASP A 48 -2.51 6.01 -11.73
N TYR A 49 -1.94 6.01 -12.95
CA TYR A 49 -2.17 4.96 -13.94
C TYR A 49 -1.46 3.64 -13.62
N ILE A 50 -0.41 3.63 -12.78
CA ILE A 50 0.24 2.43 -12.25
C ILE A 50 0.14 2.47 -10.72
N GLN A 51 -0.50 1.46 -10.13
CA GLN A 51 -0.65 1.32 -8.69
C GLN A 51 -0.29 -0.11 -8.24
N PRO A 52 0.08 -0.34 -6.97
CA PRO A 52 0.17 0.62 -5.88
C PRO A 52 1.25 1.70 -6.06
N VAL A 53 1.03 2.86 -5.42
CA VAL A 53 1.99 3.98 -5.36
C VAL A 53 2.85 3.83 -4.11
N SER A 54 4.12 4.19 -4.19
CA SER A 54 5.03 4.03 -3.05
C SER A 54 4.70 5.03 -1.94
N ARG A 55 4.86 4.61 -0.69
CA ARG A 55 4.75 5.45 0.49
C ARG A 55 5.71 6.65 0.43
N LYS A 56 6.87 6.46 -0.22
CA LYS A 56 7.85 7.52 -0.48
C LYS A 56 7.29 8.60 -1.42
N GLU A 57 6.66 8.21 -2.53
CA GLU A 57 6.05 9.18 -3.44
C GLU A 57 4.84 9.87 -2.79
N ILE A 58 4.03 9.13 -2.02
CA ILE A 58 2.94 9.71 -1.22
C ILE A 58 3.48 10.78 -0.27
N SER A 59 4.51 10.47 0.51
CA SER A 59 5.13 11.41 1.46
C SER A 59 5.63 12.68 0.75
N LYS A 60 6.26 12.54 -0.42
CA LYS A 60 6.71 13.66 -1.24
C LYS A 60 5.55 14.52 -1.75
N LEU A 61 4.46 13.92 -2.22
CA LEU A 61 3.27 14.65 -2.66
C LEU A 61 2.59 15.39 -1.49
N LEU A 62 2.50 14.74 -0.32
CA LEU A 62 2.00 15.37 0.90
C LEU A 62 2.88 16.55 1.36
N ALA A 63 4.20 16.48 1.16
CA ALA A 63 5.09 17.60 1.45
C ALA A 63 4.85 18.80 0.52
N GLN A 64 4.59 18.56 -0.77
CA GLN A 64 4.26 19.63 -1.74
C GLN A 64 2.99 20.38 -1.37
N LEU A 65 1.98 19.68 -0.84
CA LEU A 65 0.70 20.28 -0.46
C LEU A 65 0.78 21.29 0.70
N ARG A 66 1.89 21.35 1.44
CA ARG A 66 2.11 22.37 2.50
C ARG A 66 2.09 23.81 1.98
N TYR A 67 2.38 23.99 0.70
CA TYR A 67 2.43 25.30 0.05
C TYR A 67 1.18 25.60 -0.78
N ALA A 68 0.22 24.66 -0.83
CA ALA A 68 -1.02 24.82 -1.56
C ALA A 68 -2.07 25.57 -0.73
N ASN A 69 -3.01 26.24 -1.41
CA ASN A 69 -4.15 26.87 -0.76
C ASN A 69 -5.22 25.81 -0.47
N LEU A 70 -5.19 25.24 0.74
CA LEU A 70 -6.08 24.18 1.18
C LEU A 70 -7.19 24.72 2.08
N SER A 71 -8.39 24.15 1.98
CA SER A 71 -9.46 24.42 2.94
C SER A 71 -9.09 23.96 4.35
N VAL A 72 -9.85 24.41 5.35
CA VAL A 72 -9.65 24.01 6.76
C VAL A 72 -9.76 22.49 6.93
N LYS A 73 -10.67 21.83 6.20
CA LYS A 73 -10.82 20.36 6.25
C LYS A 73 -9.62 19.67 5.61
N GLU A 74 -9.18 20.13 4.46
CA GLU A 74 -8.03 19.56 3.75
C GLU A 74 -6.72 19.73 4.51
N ASN A 75 -6.53 20.84 5.23
CA ASN A 75 -5.38 21.01 6.12
C ASN A 75 -5.38 20.00 7.27
N LYS A 76 -6.56 19.65 7.80
CA LYS A 76 -6.70 18.60 8.82
C LYS A 76 -6.40 17.22 8.24
N GLU A 77 -6.93 16.91 7.05
CA GLU A 77 -6.62 15.67 6.32
C GLU A 77 -5.11 15.56 6.02
N LEU A 78 -4.50 16.63 5.49
CA LEU A 78 -3.07 16.71 5.22
C LEU A 78 -2.25 16.44 6.48
N SER A 79 -2.59 17.11 7.58
CA SER A 79 -1.91 16.92 8.87
C SER A 79 -2.04 15.48 9.38
N PHE A 80 -3.21 14.84 9.17
CA PHE A 80 -3.43 13.44 9.52
C PHE A 80 -2.54 12.51 8.70
N TYR A 81 -2.53 12.66 7.37
CA TYR A 81 -1.73 11.82 6.48
C TYR A 81 -0.23 12.04 6.67
N GLN A 82 0.23 13.27 6.92
CA GLN A 82 1.64 13.53 7.19
C GLN A 82 2.16 12.81 8.44
N LYS A 83 1.32 12.53 9.44
CA LYS A 83 1.68 11.69 10.59
C LYS A 83 1.87 10.22 10.19
N GLU A 84 1.01 9.71 9.30
CA GLU A 84 1.07 8.33 8.82
C GLU A 84 2.29 8.06 7.93
N PHE A 85 2.61 8.97 7.00
CA PHE A 85 3.69 8.86 5.99
C PHE A 85 4.97 9.62 6.38
N SER A 86 5.25 9.67 7.66
CA SER A 86 6.32 10.43 8.30
C SER A 86 7.69 9.74 8.28
N GLU A 87 7.76 8.47 7.89
CA GLU A 87 8.97 7.65 7.97
C GLU A 87 10.17 8.21 7.17
N PHE A 88 9.89 9.00 6.13
CA PHE A 88 10.88 9.63 5.26
C PHE A 88 11.31 11.02 5.74
N ASP A 89 10.76 11.50 6.87
CA ASP A 89 11.19 12.76 7.47
C ASP A 89 12.54 12.58 8.19
N THR A 90 13.56 13.26 7.68
CA THR A 90 14.95 13.20 8.17
C THR A 90 15.15 14.00 9.47
N THR A 91 14.19 14.85 9.86
CA THR A 91 14.33 15.71 11.05
C THR A 91 14.19 14.94 12.37
N ALA A 92 13.53 13.78 12.35
CA ALA A 92 13.24 12.94 13.53
C ALA A 92 13.99 11.60 13.49
N ASN A 93 15.25 11.60 13.02
CA ASN A 93 16.08 10.40 12.87
C ASN A 93 16.64 9.81 14.17
N ASN A 94 16.02 10.11 15.32
CA ASN A 94 16.42 9.50 16.58
C ASN A 94 15.92 8.06 16.64
N PRO A 95 16.78 7.09 17.04
CA PRO A 95 16.35 5.75 17.34
C PRO A 95 15.14 5.78 18.28
N SER A 96 14.09 5.05 17.93
CA SER A 96 12.83 5.07 18.67
C SER A 96 12.16 3.71 18.70
N LEU A 97 11.60 3.40 19.87
CA LEU A 97 10.78 2.23 20.11
C LEU A 97 9.44 2.69 20.68
N SER A 98 8.37 2.38 19.95
CA SER A 98 6.98 2.56 20.37
C SER A 98 6.28 1.22 20.45
N ILE A 99 5.64 0.94 21.58
CA ILE A 99 4.82 -0.25 21.82
C ILE A 99 3.52 0.23 22.44
N LEU A 100 2.38 -0.03 21.77
CA LEU A 100 1.05 0.37 22.22
C LEU A 100 0.95 1.85 22.65
N LYS A 101 1.69 2.73 21.97
CA LYS A 101 1.74 4.16 22.26
C LYS A 101 1.94 4.97 20.98
N LYS A 102 1.88 6.29 21.10
CA LYS A 102 2.23 7.20 20.01
C LYS A 102 3.73 7.11 19.71
N ASP A 103 4.07 7.02 18.43
CA ASP A 103 5.43 7.17 17.95
C ASP A 103 5.87 8.65 17.96
N ASN A 104 7.10 8.93 17.50
CA ASN A 104 7.66 10.28 17.43
C ASN A 104 6.87 11.24 16.53
N TYR A 105 5.92 10.72 15.75
CA TYR A 105 5.08 11.47 14.81
C TYR A 105 3.62 11.54 15.29
N GLU A 106 3.40 11.26 16.58
CA GLU A 106 2.09 11.26 17.24
C GLU A 106 1.09 10.23 16.70
N ARG A 107 1.55 9.26 15.91
CA ARG A 107 0.70 8.18 15.40
C ARG A 107 0.72 7.04 16.41
N PHE A 108 -0.46 6.62 16.88
CA PHE A 108 -0.56 5.41 17.69
C PHE A 108 -0.15 4.20 16.84
N ARG A 109 0.80 3.41 17.35
CA ARG A 109 1.33 2.21 16.69
C ARG A 109 1.29 1.04 17.67
N MET A 110 0.97 -0.17 17.19
CA MET A 110 1.10 -1.36 18.03
C MET A 110 2.57 -1.67 18.30
N LEU A 111 3.40 -1.64 17.26
CA LEU A 111 4.87 -1.64 17.36
C LEU A 111 5.44 -0.70 16.31
N SER A 112 6.41 0.13 16.69
CA SER A 112 7.26 0.88 15.77
C SER A 112 8.69 0.85 16.28
N VAL A 113 9.59 0.33 15.46
CA VAL A 113 11.04 0.33 15.68
C VAL A 113 11.67 1.14 14.56
N LYS A 114 12.38 2.21 14.89
CA LYS A 114 13.19 2.98 13.94
C LYS A 114 14.59 3.10 14.50
N GLN A 115 15.60 2.68 13.75
CA GLN A 115 17.01 2.83 14.10
C GLN A 115 17.80 3.03 12.82
N ASP A 116 18.42 4.20 12.65
CA ASP A 116 19.17 4.56 11.44
C ASP A 116 18.36 4.31 10.15
N GLU A 117 18.81 3.38 9.30
CA GLU A 117 18.13 2.97 8.07
C GLU A 117 17.18 1.77 8.23
N PHE A 118 16.99 1.29 9.47
CA PHE A 118 16.05 0.24 9.80
C PHE A 118 14.73 0.82 10.29
N LEU A 119 13.63 0.35 9.70
CA LEU A 119 12.26 0.63 10.11
C LEU A 119 11.48 -0.68 10.16
N LEU A 120 10.72 -0.88 11.22
CA LEU A 120 9.69 -1.90 11.31
C LEU A 120 8.45 -1.30 11.98
N ARG A 121 7.29 -1.43 11.35
CA ARG A 121 6.00 -1.05 11.91
C ARG A 121 5.05 -2.24 11.85
N ILE A 122 4.31 -2.47 12.93
CA ILE A 122 3.25 -3.47 13.02
C ILE A 122 2.01 -2.76 13.56
N ASP A 123 0.90 -2.92 12.86
CA ASP A 123 -0.37 -2.31 13.22
C ASP A 123 -1.54 -3.30 13.00
N PRO A 124 -2.58 -3.27 13.86
CA PRO A 124 -3.77 -4.06 13.65
C PRO A 124 -4.61 -3.53 12.49
N ILE A 125 -5.30 -4.44 11.82
CA ILE A 125 -6.30 -4.15 10.80
C ILE A 125 -7.67 -4.52 11.38
N LEU A 126 -8.58 -3.56 11.39
CA LEU A 126 -9.98 -3.77 11.77
C LEU A 126 -10.87 -3.13 10.72
N THR A 127 -11.93 -3.81 10.31
CA THR A 127 -12.97 -3.24 9.43
C THR A 127 -14.33 -3.73 9.90
N LEU A 128 -15.28 -2.81 10.02
CA LEU A 128 -16.68 -3.08 10.31
C LEU A 128 -17.50 -2.32 9.28
N GLU A 129 -18.37 -3.02 8.56
CA GLU A 129 -19.16 -2.48 7.47
C GLU A 129 -20.57 -3.06 7.56
N THR A 130 -21.58 -2.21 7.38
CA THR A 130 -22.98 -2.63 7.31
C THR A 130 -23.62 -2.09 6.03
N THR A 131 -24.30 -2.96 5.30
CA THR A 131 -25.01 -2.62 4.08
C THR A 131 -26.47 -2.99 4.26
N GLN A 132 -27.36 -1.99 4.18
CA GLN A 132 -28.81 -2.18 4.30
C GLN A 132 -29.49 -1.74 3.01
N SER A 133 -30.40 -2.58 2.52
CA SER A 133 -31.28 -2.32 1.38
C SER A 133 -32.63 -2.99 1.64
N SER A 134 -33.65 -2.73 0.82
CA SER A 134 -35.03 -3.20 1.06
C SER A 134 -35.13 -4.71 1.34
N ASN A 135 -34.26 -5.53 0.74
CA ASN A 135 -34.25 -6.99 0.89
C ASN A 135 -32.90 -7.56 1.36
N GLN A 136 -31.94 -6.71 1.73
CA GLN A 136 -30.57 -7.14 2.07
C GLN A 136 -30.12 -6.45 3.35
N ASN A 137 -29.60 -7.26 4.27
CA ASN A 137 -28.92 -6.76 5.45
C ASN A 137 -27.62 -7.55 5.59
N LEU A 138 -26.51 -6.88 5.30
CA LEU A 138 -25.17 -7.45 5.31
C LEU A 138 -24.35 -6.78 6.41
N PHE A 139 -23.63 -7.60 7.15
CA PHE A 139 -22.61 -7.16 8.08
C PHE A 139 -21.29 -7.84 7.73
N LYS A 140 -20.26 -7.03 7.55
CA LYS A 140 -18.92 -7.48 7.19
C LYS A 140 -17.94 -7.01 8.25
N GLU A 141 -17.20 -7.95 8.79
CA GLU A 141 -16.15 -7.70 9.77
C GLU A 141 -14.83 -8.27 9.27
N SER A 142 -13.73 -7.60 9.59
CA SER A 142 -12.40 -8.14 9.35
C SER A 142 -11.44 -7.80 10.47
N HIS A 143 -10.56 -8.74 10.78
CA HIS A 143 -9.53 -8.61 11.81
C HIS A 143 -8.22 -9.12 11.24
N GLY A 144 -7.13 -8.41 11.53
CA GLY A 144 -5.86 -8.75 10.92
C GLY A 144 -4.69 -7.98 11.49
N LEU A 145 -3.53 -8.21 10.89
CA LEU A 145 -2.29 -7.53 11.19
C LEU A 145 -1.64 -7.09 9.88
N SER A 146 -1.10 -5.89 9.88
CA SER A 146 -0.21 -5.38 8.84
C SER A 146 1.15 -5.14 9.44
N PHE A 147 2.20 -5.48 8.71
CA PHE A 147 3.52 -4.99 9.01
C PHE A 147 4.28 -4.63 7.74
N PHE A 148 5.11 -3.62 7.86
CA PHE A 148 6.04 -3.24 6.82
C PHE A 148 7.34 -2.76 7.45
N GLY A 149 8.40 -2.87 6.69
CA GLY A 149 9.70 -2.44 7.13
C GLY A 149 10.64 -2.16 5.98
N GLN A 150 11.71 -1.47 6.34
CA GLN A 150 12.77 -1.05 5.45
C GLN A 150 14.08 -1.40 6.15
N MET A 151 15.00 -2.01 5.41
CA MET A 151 16.32 -2.36 5.89
C MET A 151 17.33 -1.79 4.90
N SER A 152 18.05 -0.76 5.36
CA SER A 152 18.92 0.03 4.50
C SER A 152 18.16 0.79 3.40
N ASN A 153 18.89 1.43 2.50
CA ASN A 153 18.37 2.24 1.40
C ASN A 153 17.98 1.44 0.16
N HIS A 154 17.72 0.14 0.30
CA HIS A 154 17.53 -0.79 -0.82
C HIS A 154 16.46 -1.83 -0.59
N PHE A 155 16.43 -2.44 0.60
CA PHE A 155 15.52 -3.55 0.88
C PHE A 155 14.32 -3.05 1.66
N SER A 156 13.14 -3.47 1.22
CA SER A 156 11.89 -3.25 1.92
C SER A 156 11.02 -4.48 1.85
N PHE A 157 10.14 -4.61 2.82
CA PHE A 157 9.23 -5.74 2.92
C PHE A 157 7.90 -5.27 3.47
N GLN A 158 6.84 -5.95 3.07
CA GLN A 158 5.57 -5.85 3.76
C GLN A 158 4.84 -7.19 3.73
N ALA A 159 3.99 -7.38 4.73
CA ALA A 159 2.94 -8.37 4.65
C ALA A 159 1.72 -7.90 5.43
N SER A 160 0.56 -8.39 5.01
CA SER A 160 -0.68 -8.23 5.75
C SER A 160 -1.51 -9.50 5.66
N PHE A 161 -2.19 -9.77 6.75
CA PHE A 161 -3.14 -10.85 6.87
C PHE A 161 -4.41 -10.30 7.48
N ARG A 162 -5.56 -10.66 6.91
CA ARG A 162 -6.86 -10.41 7.52
C ARG A 162 -7.81 -11.57 7.25
N ASP A 163 -8.54 -11.96 8.28
CA ASP A 163 -9.71 -12.81 8.14
C ASP A 163 -10.95 -11.93 8.02
N ILE A 164 -11.82 -12.29 7.09
CA ILE A 164 -13.02 -11.53 6.75
C ILE A 164 -14.23 -12.45 6.84
N THR A 165 -15.26 -11.97 7.52
CA THR A 165 -16.55 -12.63 7.66
C THR A 165 -17.63 -11.69 7.14
N GLU A 166 -18.37 -12.14 6.14
CA GLU A 166 -19.60 -11.52 5.66
C GLU A 166 -20.79 -12.33 6.17
N SER A 167 -21.76 -11.68 6.80
CA SER A 167 -22.93 -12.34 7.40
C SER A 167 -24.23 -11.59 7.13
N GLY A 168 -25.33 -12.33 6.94
CA GLY A 168 -26.65 -11.75 6.72
C GLY A 168 -27.37 -12.29 5.49
N THR A 169 -28.22 -11.47 4.88
CA THR A 169 -29.01 -11.81 3.69
C THR A 169 -28.51 -11.08 2.46
N GLY A 170 -28.50 -11.75 1.31
CA GLY A 170 -28.08 -11.15 0.03
C GLY A 170 -26.56 -11.09 -0.20
N ILE A 171 -25.78 -12.00 0.43
CA ILE A 171 -24.33 -12.08 0.21
C ILE A 171 -24.03 -12.40 -1.27
N ASP A 172 -23.39 -11.48 -1.99
CA ASP A 172 -22.83 -11.77 -3.32
C ASP A 172 -21.50 -12.52 -3.19
N ARG A 173 -21.60 -13.85 -3.31
CA ARG A 173 -20.48 -14.79 -3.19
C ARG A 173 -19.56 -14.82 -4.41
N LEU A 174 -20.12 -14.52 -5.57
CA LEU A 174 -19.38 -14.52 -6.83
C LEU A 174 -18.68 -13.18 -7.03
N LYS A 175 -19.28 -12.11 -6.50
CA LYS A 175 -18.83 -10.74 -6.68
C LYS A 175 -18.67 -10.43 -8.16
N ASN A 176 -19.53 -10.90 -9.07
CA ASN A 176 -19.29 -10.72 -10.51
C ASN A 176 -19.67 -9.31 -10.99
N PHE A 177 -20.81 -8.79 -10.52
CA PHE A 177 -21.38 -7.50 -10.95
C PHE A 177 -21.31 -6.42 -9.88
N ALA A 178 -20.41 -6.58 -8.91
CA ALA A 178 -20.11 -5.58 -7.89
C ALA A 178 -18.75 -4.90 -8.18
N PRO A 179 -18.55 -3.62 -7.83
CA PRO A 179 -17.24 -2.97 -7.86
C PRO A 179 -16.34 -3.44 -6.68
N GLU A 180 -16.48 -4.69 -6.26
CA GLU A 180 -15.71 -5.30 -5.18
C GLU A 180 -14.65 -6.25 -5.72
N THR A 181 -13.55 -6.36 -4.99
CA THR A 181 -12.53 -7.37 -5.28
C THR A 181 -13.08 -8.77 -5.07
N GLY A 182 -12.85 -9.65 -6.03
CA GLY A 182 -13.18 -11.07 -5.95
C GLY A 182 -12.47 -11.74 -4.78
N VAL A 183 -13.05 -12.83 -4.30
CA VAL A 183 -12.60 -13.50 -3.08
C VAL A 183 -12.30 -14.96 -3.34
N VAL A 184 -11.28 -15.49 -2.68
CA VAL A 184 -11.02 -16.94 -2.62
C VAL A 184 -11.73 -17.46 -1.37
N GLN A 185 -12.84 -18.16 -1.58
CA GLN A 185 -13.68 -18.64 -0.48
C GLN A 185 -12.92 -19.71 0.32
N THR A 186 -12.81 -19.54 1.64
CA THR A 186 -12.09 -20.50 2.49
C THR A 186 -13.04 -21.48 3.18
N GLN A 187 -14.29 -21.07 3.45
CA GLN A 187 -15.32 -21.89 4.10
C GLN A 187 -16.74 -21.50 3.66
N ASN A 188 -17.73 -22.32 4.04
CA ASN A 188 -19.16 -22.10 3.76
C ASN A 188 -19.48 -21.99 2.26
N ILE A 189 -18.95 -22.89 1.42
CA ILE A 189 -19.12 -22.88 -0.05
C ILE A 189 -20.60 -23.01 -0.48
N ASN A 190 -21.49 -23.52 0.39
CA ASN A 190 -22.91 -23.66 0.12
C ASN A 190 -23.59 -22.29 -0.18
N PRO A 191 -24.18 -22.09 -1.38
CA PRO A 191 -24.83 -20.84 -1.78
C PRO A 191 -25.89 -20.30 -0.81
N SER A 192 -26.56 -21.17 -0.06
CA SER A 192 -27.63 -20.81 0.89
C SER A 192 -27.12 -20.39 2.27
N ALA A 193 -25.80 -20.48 2.54
CA ALA A 193 -25.28 -20.13 3.85
C ALA A 193 -25.27 -18.60 4.04
N LYS A 194 -25.84 -18.16 5.17
CA LYS A 194 -25.92 -16.75 5.62
C LYS A 194 -24.57 -16.19 6.12
N LYS A 195 -23.48 -16.90 5.85
CA LYS A 195 -22.12 -16.54 6.22
C LYS A 195 -21.16 -16.91 5.09
N LEU A 196 -20.22 -16.03 4.80
CA LEU A 196 -19.12 -16.24 3.87
C LEU A 196 -17.83 -15.83 4.59
N ASN A 197 -16.88 -16.77 4.67
CA ASN A 197 -15.59 -16.53 5.30
C ASN A 197 -14.49 -16.66 4.24
N TYR A 198 -13.55 -15.74 4.28
CA TYR A 198 -12.37 -15.75 3.44
C TYR A 198 -11.23 -14.97 4.09
N SER A 199 -10.01 -15.24 3.65
CA SER A 199 -8.81 -14.58 4.17
C SER A 199 -8.10 -13.84 3.04
N ASP A 200 -7.57 -12.66 3.34
CA ASP A 200 -6.70 -11.92 2.42
C ASP A 200 -5.28 -11.90 2.97
N VAL A 201 -4.38 -12.53 2.23
CA VAL A 201 -2.94 -12.62 2.53
C VAL A 201 -2.20 -11.90 1.42
N ARG A 202 -1.47 -10.86 1.78
CA ARG A 202 -0.62 -10.08 0.89
C ARG A 202 0.77 -9.97 1.47
N GLY A 203 1.77 -9.93 0.62
CA GLY A 203 3.12 -9.64 1.06
C GLY A 203 4.12 -9.75 -0.07
N TYR A 204 5.17 -8.94 0.01
CA TYR A 204 6.22 -8.90 -0.99
C TYR A 204 7.51 -8.35 -0.39
N LEU A 205 8.60 -8.65 -1.10
CA LEU A 205 9.92 -8.10 -0.87
C LEU A 205 10.27 -7.22 -2.05
N THR A 206 10.93 -6.09 -1.80
CA THR A 206 11.36 -5.16 -2.83
C THR A 206 12.84 -4.85 -2.66
N TYR A 207 13.58 -4.86 -3.75
CA TYR A 207 14.92 -4.32 -3.86
C TYR A 207 14.90 -3.12 -4.80
N SER A 208 15.35 -1.97 -4.32
CA SER A 208 15.29 -0.72 -5.07
C SER A 208 16.66 -0.09 -5.24
N TRP A 209 16.82 0.65 -6.34
CA TRP A 209 17.99 1.47 -6.65
C TRP A 209 17.53 2.83 -7.20
N LYS A 210 18.47 3.70 -7.58
CA LYS A 210 18.18 5.12 -7.88
C LYS A 210 17.06 5.35 -8.92
N ASN A 211 16.96 4.50 -9.93
CA ASN A 211 16.08 4.68 -11.08
C ASN A 211 15.17 3.47 -11.34
N GLY A 212 14.98 2.60 -10.35
CA GLY A 212 14.06 1.48 -10.48
C GLY A 212 14.03 0.58 -9.27
N ASP A 213 13.17 -0.42 -9.34
CA ASP A 213 13.01 -1.44 -8.32
C ASP A 213 12.50 -2.76 -8.90
N ILE A 214 12.69 -3.81 -8.12
CA ILE A 214 12.15 -5.14 -8.37
C ILE A 214 11.45 -5.65 -7.12
N SER A 215 10.19 -6.04 -7.27
CA SER A 215 9.36 -6.61 -6.21
C SER A 215 8.93 -8.03 -6.55
N VAL A 216 8.96 -8.92 -5.57
CA VAL A 216 8.45 -10.29 -5.69
C VAL A 216 7.54 -10.59 -4.51
N GLY A 217 6.35 -11.12 -4.79
CA GLY A 217 5.43 -11.52 -3.74
C GLY A 217 4.03 -11.78 -4.26
N LYS A 218 3.03 -11.51 -3.42
CA LYS A 218 1.61 -11.70 -3.69
C LYS A 218 0.84 -10.46 -3.25
N ASP A 219 0.23 -9.76 -4.21
CA ASP A 219 -0.62 -8.59 -3.98
C ASP A 219 -1.45 -8.30 -5.25
N GLN A 220 -2.12 -7.15 -5.33
CA GLN A 220 -2.81 -6.65 -6.50
C GLN A 220 -2.04 -5.47 -7.09
N ASN A 221 -1.56 -5.62 -8.32
CA ASN A 221 -1.09 -4.51 -9.13
C ASN A 221 -2.23 -4.01 -10.01
N LEU A 222 -2.28 -2.71 -10.27
CA LEU A 222 -3.32 -2.05 -11.06
C LEU A 222 -2.66 -1.23 -12.15
N TRP A 223 -3.21 -1.32 -13.36
CA TRP A 223 -2.70 -0.61 -14.52
C TRP A 223 -3.84 -0.12 -15.40
N GLY A 224 -3.79 1.18 -15.70
CA GLY A 224 -4.79 1.91 -16.47
C GLY A 224 -5.65 2.83 -15.61
N TYR A 225 -6.50 3.59 -16.28
CA TYR A 225 -7.47 4.48 -15.65
C TYR A 225 -8.80 3.76 -15.41
N GLY A 226 -9.46 4.07 -14.29
CA GLY A 226 -10.79 3.57 -13.97
C GLY A 226 -11.05 3.47 -12.48
N GLU A 227 -12.20 4.02 -12.04
CA GLU A 227 -12.66 3.99 -10.64
C GLU A 227 -13.36 2.68 -10.28
N ASN A 228 -14.20 2.15 -11.19
CA ASN A 228 -15.00 0.94 -10.99
C ASN A 228 -14.44 -0.28 -11.75
N GLY A 229 -13.15 -0.24 -12.08
CA GLY A 229 -12.48 -1.26 -12.87
C GLY A 229 -11.60 -0.66 -13.95
N ARG A 230 -10.46 -1.29 -14.20
CA ARG A 230 -9.50 -0.93 -15.25
C ARG A 230 -9.52 -1.99 -16.34
N ILE A 231 -9.28 -1.57 -17.58
CA ILE A 231 -9.28 -2.48 -18.74
C ILE A 231 -8.02 -3.36 -18.72
N THR A 232 -6.86 -2.80 -18.40
CA THR A 232 -5.57 -3.50 -18.51
C THR A 232 -5.32 -4.42 -17.32
N LEU A 233 -5.31 -3.86 -16.10
CA LEU A 233 -5.14 -4.64 -14.88
C LEU A 233 -5.96 -4.02 -13.76
N SER A 234 -7.02 -4.71 -13.34
CA SER A 234 -8.02 -4.22 -12.40
C SER A 234 -7.85 -4.79 -11.00
N ASP A 235 -8.58 -4.21 -10.04
CA ASP A 235 -8.65 -4.66 -8.65
C ASP A 235 -9.72 -5.74 -8.45
N LYS A 236 -10.21 -6.33 -9.55
CA LYS A 236 -11.26 -7.34 -9.53
C LYS A 236 -10.75 -8.70 -9.08
N SER A 237 -9.55 -9.09 -9.48
CA SER A 237 -8.97 -10.37 -9.06
C SER A 237 -8.55 -10.32 -7.59
N PRO A 238 -8.65 -11.41 -6.81
CA PRO A 238 -7.96 -11.53 -5.53
C PRO A 238 -6.45 -11.29 -5.66
N SER A 239 -5.73 -11.15 -4.54
CA SER A 239 -4.27 -11.03 -4.55
C SER A 239 -3.60 -12.23 -5.25
N TYR A 240 -2.64 -11.96 -6.13
CA TYR A 240 -1.98 -12.97 -6.98
C TYR A 240 -0.46 -12.84 -6.91
N PRO A 241 0.30 -13.94 -7.15
CA PRO A 241 1.75 -13.88 -7.16
C PRO A 241 2.23 -13.01 -8.34
N PHE A 242 3.27 -12.22 -8.11
CA PHE A 242 3.83 -11.35 -9.13
C PHE A 242 5.35 -11.21 -8.99
N VAL A 243 5.97 -10.87 -10.11
CA VAL A 243 7.27 -10.21 -10.18
C VAL A 243 7.02 -8.88 -10.88
N ARG A 244 7.39 -7.79 -10.24
CA ARG A 244 7.17 -6.43 -10.73
C ARG A 244 8.51 -5.74 -10.84
N PHE A 245 8.72 -5.09 -11.96
CA PHE A 245 9.90 -4.28 -12.23
C PHE A 245 9.41 -2.90 -12.64
N ASP A 246 9.79 -1.88 -11.88
CA ASP A 246 9.55 -0.49 -12.24
C ASP A 246 10.89 0.15 -12.60
N TYR A 247 10.93 0.85 -13.74
CA TYR A 247 12.12 1.55 -14.17
C TYR A 247 11.78 2.95 -14.69
N GLN A 248 12.49 3.94 -14.15
CA GLN A 248 12.32 5.34 -14.48
C GLN A 248 13.70 5.94 -14.85
N PRO A 249 14.18 5.74 -16.09
CA PRO A 249 15.49 6.23 -16.50
C PRO A 249 15.56 7.77 -16.51
N VAL A 250 14.44 8.43 -16.80
CA VAL A 250 14.29 9.89 -16.84
C VAL A 250 12.94 10.29 -16.27
N LYS A 251 12.79 11.54 -15.81
CA LYS A 251 11.59 12.01 -15.09
C LYS A 251 10.27 11.76 -15.84
N TRP A 252 10.26 11.84 -17.17
CA TRP A 252 9.06 11.73 -18.00
C TRP A 252 8.77 10.32 -18.54
N LEU A 253 9.68 9.35 -18.35
CA LEU A 253 9.52 7.98 -18.85
C LEU A 253 9.57 7.00 -17.69
N ARG A 254 8.48 6.24 -17.50
CA ARG A 254 8.37 5.17 -16.52
C ARG A 254 7.66 3.98 -17.15
N PHE A 255 8.10 2.78 -16.85
CA PHE A 255 7.46 1.52 -17.24
C PHE A 255 7.76 0.42 -16.23
#